data_AF-Q3L0G4-F1
#
_entry.id   AF-Q3L0G4-F1
#
_cell.length_a   1.000
_cell.length_b   1.000
_cell.length_c   1.000
_cell.angle_alpha   90.00
_cell.angle_beta   90.00
_cell.angle_gamma   90.00
#
_symmetry.space_group_name_H-M   'P 1'
#
loop_
_entity.id
_entity.type
_entity.pdbx_description
1 polymer ?
#
loop_
_entity_poly.entity_id
_entity_poly.type
_entity_poly.pdbx_seq_one_letter_code
_entity_poly.pdbx_strand_id
1 'polypeptide(L)'
;MKSMYTTYNPQNVVATARFLFHKKNLYYSFYTSSRIGRPRAIQFVDDAGVILEEHQLETTLAGTLSVYQNATGKICGVWRRVPRDYKRILRDDRLHVVLLWGNKQQAELALAGKVAKYTALQTELFSSLLEAPLPDGKTDPQLAGAGGTAIVSTSSGAASSMHLTLVFNGVFGAEEYADAALSVKIELAERKEVIFDEIPRVRKPSAEINVLELSSPISIQNLRLMSRGKLLLTVESKKYPHLRIQGHIVTRASCEIFQTLLAPHSAESSTKSSGLAWVYLNTDGSLAYNIETEHVNTRDRPNISLIEEQGKRKAKLEDLTPSFNFNQAIGSVEKLGPKVLESLYAGELGVNVATEHETSLIRGRLVPRPVADARDSAEPILLKRQEHTQDAQNPHAVGM
;
A
#
# COMPACT_ATOMS: atom_id res chain seq x y z
N MET A 1 -11.61 -0.51 36.11
CA MET A 1 -11.12 -1.31 34.97
C MET A 1 -9.61 -1.12 34.88
N LYS A 2 -8.82 -2.16 35.12
CA LYS A 2 -7.37 -2.11 34.89
C LYS A 2 -7.14 -2.35 33.39
N SER A 3 -6.58 -1.38 32.69
CA SER A 3 -6.07 -1.60 31.33
C SER A 3 -5.11 -2.78 31.38
N MET A 4 -5.34 -3.83 30.60
CA MET A 4 -4.42 -4.98 30.49
C MET A 4 -3.07 -4.59 29.85
N TYR A 5 -2.97 -3.38 29.27
CA TYR A 5 -1.77 -2.86 28.63
C TYR A 5 -1.40 -1.50 29.19
N THR A 6 -0.11 -1.27 29.44
CA THR A 6 0.41 0.10 29.52
C THR A 6 0.46 0.65 28.10
N THR A 7 -0.34 1.68 27.81
CA THR A 7 -0.30 2.43 26.53
C THR A 7 0.80 3.48 26.54
N TYR A 8 1.85 3.25 27.34
CA TYR A 8 2.94 4.20 27.52
C TYR A 8 3.72 4.32 26.21
N ASN A 9 3.59 5.48 25.56
CA ASN A 9 4.17 5.78 24.26
C ASN A 9 5.18 6.95 24.36
N PRO A 10 6.33 6.76 25.01
CA PRO A 10 7.28 7.84 25.29
C PRO A 10 7.89 8.45 24.02
N GLN A 11 7.99 7.65 22.95
CA GLN A 11 8.57 8.06 21.67
C GLN A 11 7.53 8.60 20.66
N ASN A 12 6.27 8.77 21.11
CA ASN A 12 5.13 9.16 20.30
C ASN A 12 5.07 8.41 18.96
N VAL A 13 5.24 7.10 19.01
CA VAL A 13 5.11 6.21 17.85
C VAL A 13 3.66 6.25 17.36
N VAL A 14 3.49 6.32 16.05
CA VAL A 14 2.19 6.30 15.40
C VAL A 14 2.15 5.20 14.35
N ALA A 15 0.94 4.78 14.02
CA ALA A 15 0.70 3.80 12.98
C ALA A 15 -0.62 4.10 12.28
N THR A 16 -0.69 3.73 11.02
CA THR A 16 -1.92 3.73 10.24
C THR A 16 -2.16 2.32 9.71
N ALA A 17 -3.43 1.93 9.62
CA ALA A 17 -3.83 0.60 9.20
C ALA A 17 -4.89 0.67 8.10
N ARG A 18 -4.85 -0.31 7.20
CA ARG A 18 -5.88 -0.55 6.18
C ARG A 18 -6.42 -1.95 6.33
N PHE A 19 -7.74 -2.06 6.35
CA PHE A 19 -8.43 -3.32 6.51
C PHE A 19 -9.33 -3.58 5.29
N LEU A 20 -9.21 -4.78 4.72
CA LEU A 20 -10.05 -5.24 3.61
C LEU A 20 -10.75 -6.53 4.02
N PHE A 21 -12.08 -6.49 4.08
CA PHE A 21 -12.86 -7.69 4.32
C PHE A 21 -13.28 -8.33 2.99
N HIS A 22 -12.76 -9.52 2.69
CA HIS A 22 -13.06 -10.24 1.44
C HIS A 22 -13.22 -11.74 1.69
N LYS A 23 -14.31 -12.34 1.18
CA LYS A 23 -14.61 -13.80 1.27
C LYS A 23 -14.42 -14.39 2.68
N LYS A 24 -14.95 -13.72 3.72
CA LYS A 24 -14.82 -14.10 5.14
C LYS A 24 -13.42 -13.94 5.76
N ASN A 25 -12.49 -13.31 5.05
CA ASN A 25 -11.16 -13.01 5.56
C ASN A 25 -11.02 -11.50 5.76
N LEU A 26 -10.36 -11.10 6.85
CA LEU A 26 -9.98 -9.71 7.11
C LEU A 26 -8.49 -9.56 6.84
N TYR A 27 -8.16 -8.98 5.69
CA TYR A 27 -6.79 -8.61 5.35
C TYR A 27 -6.45 -7.31 6.06
N TYR A 28 -5.22 -7.21 6.55
CA TYR A 28 -4.71 -5.99 7.18
C TYR A 28 -3.36 -5.60 6.60
N SER A 29 -3.11 -4.31 6.64
CA SER A 29 -1.85 -3.67 6.30
C SER A 29 -1.57 -2.59 7.32
N PHE A 30 -0.38 -2.59 7.92
CA PHE A 30 0.07 -1.52 8.80
C PHE A 30 1.27 -0.80 8.21
N TYR A 31 1.31 0.49 8.45
CA TYR A 31 2.45 1.36 8.20
C TYR A 31 2.74 2.12 9.49
N THR A 32 3.94 1.94 10.03
CA THR A 32 4.34 2.44 11.35
C THR A 32 5.46 3.46 11.23
N SER A 33 5.69 4.24 12.28
CA SER A 33 6.86 5.10 12.39
C SER A 33 8.15 4.34 12.05
N SER A 34 9.01 4.92 11.20
CA SER A 34 10.29 4.29 10.82
C SER A 34 11.29 4.16 11.97
N ARG A 35 11.12 4.97 13.04
CA ARG A 35 11.98 4.98 14.23
C ARG A 35 11.80 3.77 15.14
N ILE A 36 10.72 3.01 14.98
CA ILE A 36 10.50 1.78 15.74
C ILE A 36 10.67 0.56 14.83
N GLY A 37 11.25 -0.50 15.37
CA GLY A 37 11.33 -1.78 14.68
C GLY A 37 9.95 -2.39 14.41
N ARG A 38 9.92 -3.59 13.83
CA ARG A 38 8.66 -4.31 13.59
C ARG A 38 8.03 -4.76 14.91
N PRO A 39 6.70 -4.61 15.10
CA PRO A 39 6.01 -5.16 16.25
C PRO A 39 6.13 -6.68 16.28
N ARG A 40 6.11 -7.26 17.49
CA ARG A 40 6.15 -8.70 17.71
C ARG A 40 4.80 -9.35 17.38
N ALA A 41 3.70 -8.67 17.71
CA ALA A 41 2.37 -9.23 17.56
C ALA A 41 1.32 -8.17 17.26
N ILE A 42 0.20 -8.63 16.69
CA ILE A 42 -1.02 -7.87 16.47
C ILE A 42 -2.13 -8.58 17.22
N GLN A 43 -2.89 -7.85 18.02
CA GLN A 43 -4.08 -8.36 18.70
C GLN A 43 -5.32 -7.65 18.19
N PHE A 44 -6.35 -8.42 17.86
CA PHE A 44 -7.70 -7.94 17.62
C PHE A 44 -8.47 -8.04 18.93
N VAL A 45 -9.03 -6.92 19.39
CA VAL A 45 -9.74 -6.85 20.67
C VAL A 45 -11.11 -6.20 20.48
N ASP A 46 -12.06 -6.52 21.35
CA ASP A 46 -13.35 -5.82 21.38
C ASP A 46 -13.28 -4.51 22.20
N ASP A 47 -14.43 -3.87 22.40
CA ASP A 47 -14.56 -2.65 23.19
C ASP A 47 -14.41 -2.86 24.70
N ALA A 48 -14.54 -4.09 25.19
CA ALA A 48 -14.25 -4.47 26.57
C ALA A 48 -12.76 -4.82 26.79
N GLY A 49 -11.95 -4.85 25.72
CA GLY A 49 -10.54 -5.22 25.75
C GLY A 49 -10.31 -6.73 25.74
N VAL A 50 -11.31 -7.54 25.41
CA VAL A 50 -11.18 -8.99 25.26
C VAL A 50 -10.46 -9.29 23.96
N ILE A 51 -9.41 -10.12 24.03
CA ILE A 51 -8.66 -10.57 22.87
C ILE A 51 -9.50 -11.56 22.08
N LEU A 52 -9.81 -11.21 20.83
CA LEU A 52 -10.57 -12.03 19.89
C LEU A 52 -9.66 -12.92 19.04
N GLU A 53 -8.47 -12.41 18.69
CA GLU A 53 -7.44 -13.08 17.88
C GLU A 53 -6.07 -12.43 18.11
N GLU A 54 -5.01 -13.21 18.05
CA GLU A 54 -3.63 -12.71 18.10
C GLU A 54 -2.79 -13.32 16.98
N HIS A 55 -2.10 -12.47 16.23
CA HIS A 55 -1.15 -12.89 15.21
C HIS A 55 0.27 -12.53 15.63
N GLN A 56 1.14 -13.54 15.70
CA GLN A 56 2.57 -13.33 15.88
C GLN A 56 3.18 -12.90 14.55
N LEU A 57 3.99 -11.85 14.59
CA LEU A 57 4.71 -11.28 13.45
C LEU A 57 6.18 -11.70 13.43
N GLU A 58 6.56 -12.66 14.27
CA GLU A 58 7.94 -13.15 14.39
C GLU A 58 8.48 -13.54 13.01
N THR A 59 9.69 -13.06 12.74
CA THR A 59 10.48 -13.43 11.57
C THR A 59 10.59 -14.94 11.52
N THR A 60 10.49 -15.53 10.32
CA THR A 60 10.60 -16.98 10.12
C THR A 60 11.90 -17.52 10.76
N LEU A 61 12.02 -18.83 10.98
CA LEU A 61 13.22 -19.49 11.56
C LEU A 61 14.56 -19.08 10.90
N ALA A 62 14.54 -18.44 9.72
CA ALA A 62 15.69 -17.89 9.01
C ALA A 62 15.89 -16.36 9.17
N GLY A 63 15.09 -15.67 10.00
CA GLY A 63 15.21 -14.23 10.22
C GLY A 63 14.84 -13.35 9.02
N THR A 64 14.31 -13.91 7.93
CA THR A 64 14.06 -13.17 6.69
C THR A 64 12.63 -12.67 6.63
N LEU A 65 12.49 -11.34 6.55
CA LEU A 65 11.25 -10.72 6.11
C LEU A 65 10.99 -11.09 4.66
N SER A 66 9.72 -11.06 4.35
CA SER A 66 9.18 -11.27 3.03
C SER A 66 9.69 -10.17 2.07
N VAL A 67 9.98 -10.48 0.81
CA VAL A 67 10.59 -9.52 -0.15
C VAL A 67 9.71 -8.28 -0.29
N TYR A 68 8.39 -8.47 -0.38
CA TYR A 68 7.42 -7.38 -0.46
C TYR A 68 7.45 -6.50 0.80
N GLN A 69 7.40 -7.09 2.00
CA GLN A 69 7.35 -6.31 3.24
C GLN A 69 8.68 -5.58 3.50
N ASN A 70 9.81 -6.16 3.10
CA ASN A 70 11.10 -5.49 3.17
C ASN A 70 11.17 -4.29 2.22
N ALA A 71 10.70 -4.45 0.98
CA ALA A 71 10.69 -3.38 -0.02
C ALA A 71 9.68 -2.26 0.30
N THR A 72 8.53 -2.60 0.90
CA THR A 72 7.45 -1.65 1.17
C THR A 72 7.45 -1.10 2.60
N GLY A 73 8.20 -1.70 3.52
CA GLY A 73 8.15 -1.37 4.96
C GLY A 73 6.78 -1.62 5.61
N LYS A 74 5.85 -2.28 4.91
CA LYS A 74 4.49 -2.55 5.39
C LYS A 74 4.47 -3.86 6.18
N ILE A 75 3.52 -3.95 7.11
CA ILE A 75 3.22 -5.19 7.83
C ILE A 75 1.91 -5.73 7.28
N CYS A 76 1.98 -6.86 6.59
CA CYS A 76 0.85 -7.47 5.90
C CYS A 76 0.38 -8.72 6.62
N GLY A 77 -0.90 -9.04 6.53
CA GLY A 77 -1.41 -10.34 6.96
C GLY A 77 -2.90 -10.49 6.83
N VAL A 78 -3.43 -11.59 7.35
CA VAL A 78 -4.85 -11.94 7.18
C VAL A 78 -5.40 -12.72 8.36
N TRP A 79 -6.53 -12.25 8.91
CA TRP A 79 -7.37 -13.04 9.79
C TRP A 79 -8.32 -13.89 8.93
N ARG A 80 -8.02 -15.18 8.82
CA ARG A 80 -8.78 -16.10 7.96
C ARG A 80 -10.05 -16.57 8.66
N ARG A 81 -11.13 -16.68 7.90
CA ARG A 81 -12.41 -17.28 8.37
C ARG A 81 -12.97 -16.58 9.62
N VAL A 82 -13.02 -15.24 9.59
CA VAL A 82 -13.52 -14.43 10.71
C VAL A 82 -14.91 -14.93 11.17
N PRO A 83 -15.05 -15.33 12.45
CA PRO A 83 -16.32 -15.81 13.04
C PRO A 83 -17.49 -14.84 12.84
N ARG A 84 -18.73 -15.38 12.84
CA ARG A 84 -19.94 -14.56 12.62
C ARG A 84 -20.08 -13.43 13.63
N ASP A 85 -19.81 -13.71 14.90
CA ASP A 85 -19.97 -12.72 15.97
C ASP A 85 -18.92 -11.61 15.87
N TYR A 86 -17.68 -11.94 15.50
CA TYR A 86 -16.62 -10.94 15.35
C TYR A 86 -16.80 -10.06 14.10
N LYS A 87 -17.44 -10.58 13.04
CA LYS A 87 -17.87 -9.75 11.91
C LYS A 87 -18.93 -8.72 12.32
N ARG A 88 -19.78 -9.05 13.30
CA ARG A 88 -20.74 -8.09 13.86
C ARG A 88 -20.00 -7.00 14.63
N ILE A 89 -19.02 -7.35 15.46
CA ILE A 89 -18.15 -6.39 16.17
C ILE A 89 -17.46 -5.44 15.16
N LEU A 90 -16.91 -5.97 14.08
CA LEU A 90 -16.30 -5.15 13.00
C LEU A 90 -17.33 -4.24 12.32
N ARG A 91 -18.53 -4.74 12.02
CA ARG A 91 -19.57 -3.96 11.33
C ARG A 91 -20.10 -2.83 12.20
N ASP A 92 -20.23 -3.10 13.49
CA ASP A 92 -20.78 -2.20 14.51
C ASP A 92 -19.69 -1.24 15.05
N ASP A 93 -18.52 -1.16 14.40
CA ASP A 93 -17.38 -0.31 14.75
C ASP A 93 -16.97 -0.48 16.24
N ARG A 94 -16.84 -1.73 16.69
CA ARG A 94 -16.41 -2.09 18.06
C ARG A 94 -15.10 -2.88 18.09
N LEU A 95 -14.51 -3.13 16.92
CA LEU A 95 -13.24 -3.81 16.79
C LEU A 95 -12.08 -2.81 16.98
N HIS A 96 -11.14 -3.15 17.85
CA HIS A 96 -9.90 -2.44 18.04
C HIS A 96 -8.73 -3.36 17.67
N VAL A 97 -7.61 -2.75 17.30
CA VAL A 97 -6.38 -3.46 17.01
C VAL A 97 -5.24 -2.88 17.81
N VAL A 98 -4.41 -3.75 18.36
CA VAL A 98 -3.26 -3.41 19.20
C VAL A 98 -2.00 -3.96 18.56
N LEU A 99 -1.02 -3.09 18.30
CA LEU A 99 0.34 -3.45 17.93
C LEU A 99 1.19 -3.56 19.19
N LEU A 100 1.94 -4.65 19.33
CA LEU A 100 2.75 -4.94 20.52
C LEU A 100 4.24 -5.03 20.18
N TRP A 101 5.06 -4.27 20.91
CA TRP A 101 6.52 -4.36 20.91
C TRP A 101 7.05 -4.83 22.26
N GLY A 102 8.30 -5.29 22.28
CA GLY A 102 8.93 -5.91 23.44
C GLY A 102 8.92 -7.44 23.37
N ASN A 103 9.10 -8.09 24.52
CA ASN A 103 9.25 -9.53 24.60
C ASN A 103 7.90 -10.25 24.83
N LYS A 104 7.92 -11.60 24.89
CA LYS A 104 6.72 -12.41 25.09
C LYS A 104 6.09 -12.25 26.48
N GLN A 105 6.89 -11.88 27.48
CA GLN A 105 6.47 -11.81 28.88
C GLN A 105 6.02 -10.41 29.29
N GLN A 106 6.53 -9.37 28.62
CA GLN A 106 6.25 -7.97 28.91
C GLN A 106 6.26 -7.13 27.63
N ALA A 107 5.13 -6.48 27.35
CA ALA A 107 5.04 -5.48 26.30
C ALA A 107 5.74 -4.20 26.75
N GLU A 108 6.71 -3.74 25.97
CA GLU A 108 7.44 -2.48 26.19
C GLU A 108 6.66 -1.29 25.65
N LEU A 109 5.90 -1.50 24.58
CA LEU A 109 5.03 -0.52 23.95
C LEU A 109 3.81 -1.23 23.35
N ALA A 110 2.63 -0.67 23.60
CA ALA A 110 1.38 -1.07 22.97
C ALA A 110 0.74 0.16 22.30
N LEU A 111 0.43 0.03 21.00
CA LEU A 111 -0.30 1.05 20.25
C LEU A 111 -1.66 0.49 19.84
N ALA A 112 -2.73 1.08 20.36
CA ALA A 112 -4.10 0.64 20.10
C ALA A 112 -4.84 1.65 19.21
N GLY A 113 -5.71 1.15 18.34
CA GLY A 113 -6.56 1.97 17.49
C GLY A 113 -7.87 1.28 17.15
N LYS A 114 -8.93 2.08 16.98
CA LYS A 114 -10.25 1.62 16.56
C LYS A 114 -10.29 1.38 15.06
N VAL A 115 -10.88 0.27 14.63
CA VAL A 115 -11.18 0.03 13.20
C VAL A 115 -12.45 0.78 12.83
N ALA A 116 -12.33 1.69 11.87
CA ALA A 116 -13.42 2.53 11.40
C ALA A 116 -13.48 2.57 9.86
N LYS A 117 -14.64 2.94 9.31
CA LYS A 117 -14.87 3.04 7.87
C LYS A 117 -14.73 4.48 7.40
N TYR A 118 -13.97 4.67 6.33
CA TYR A 118 -13.81 5.96 5.65
C TYR A 118 -14.08 5.77 4.16
N THR A 119 -14.97 6.59 3.59
CA THR A 119 -15.37 6.53 2.17
C THR A 119 -14.19 6.78 1.23
N ALA A 120 -13.30 7.70 1.60
CA ALA A 120 -12.10 8.06 0.86
C ALA A 120 -11.15 6.88 0.58
N LEU A 121 -11.23 5.79 1.37
CA LEU A 121 -10.40 4.59 1.16
C LEU A 121 -10.67 3.88 -0.16
N GLN A 122 -11.84 4.09 -0.77
CA GLN A 122 -12.20 3.49 -2.05
C GLN A 122 -11.40 4.06 -3.23
N THR A 123 -10.95 5.31 -3.11
CA THR A 123 -10.21 6.04 -4.15
C THR A 123 -8.78 6.38 -3.72
N GLU A 124 -8.27 5.77 -2.65
CA GLU A 124 -6.93 6.00 -2.12
C GLU A 124 -5.84 5.59 -3.13
N LEU A 125 -5.05 6.55 -3.60
CA LEU A 125 -3.87 6.34 -4.44
C LEU A 125 -2.58 6.52 -3.64
N PHE A 126 -2.58 7.49 -2.72
CA PHE A 126 -1.47 7.80 -1.83
C PHE A 126 -1.93 7.89 -0.38
N SER A 127 -1.00 7.69 0.53
CA SER A 127 -1.23 7.88 1.95
C SER A 127 -0.10 8.70 2.57
N SER A 128 -0.36 9.30 3.73
CA SER A 128 0.69 9.81 4.60
C SER A 128 0.45 9.35 6.02
N LEU A 129 1.52 8.98 6.73
CA LEU A 129 1.53 8.80 8.17
C LEU A 129 2.05 10.09 8.79
N LEU A 130 1.20 10.78 9.52
CA LEU A 130 1.48 12.09 10.09
C LEU A 130 1.97 11.92 11.53
N GLU A 131 3.14 12.45 11.80
CA GLU A 131 3.83 12.31 13.08
C GLU A 131 4.24 13.68 13.63
N ALA A 132 4.28 13.82 14.94
CA ALA A 132 4.87 15.00 15.56
C ALA A 132 6.36 15.10 15.19
N PRO A 133 6.86 16.28 14.77
CA PRO A 133 8.30 16.49 14.60
C PRO A 133 9.04 16.25 15.91
N LEU A 134 10.25 15.71 15.81
CA LEU A 134 11.14 15.44 16.95
C LEU A 134 12.37 16.37 16.88
N PRO A 135 12.23 17.67 17.17
CA PRO A 135 13.39 18.55 17.30
C PRO A 135 14.30 18.02 18.41
N ASP A 136 15.58 17.85 18.10
CA ASP A 136 16.61 17.31 18.99
C ASP A 136 16.30 15.91 19.57
N GLY A 137 15.48 15.12 18.87
CA GLY A 137 15.10 13.76 19.28
C GLY A 137 14.14 13.70 20.48
N LYS A 138 13.55 14.84 20.89
CA LYS A 138 12.62 14.91 22.02
C LYS A 138 11.19 15.13 21.55
N THR A 139 10.26 14.39 22.16
CA THR A 139 8.82 14.57 21.98
C THR A 139 8.37 15.82 22.74
N ASP A 140 7.67 16.74 22.07
CA ASP A 140 6.93 17.80 22.77
C ASP A 140 5.81 17.16 23.61
N PRO A 141 5.79 17.36 24.94
CA PRO A 141 4.74 16.82 25.80
C PRO A 141 3.32 17.23 25.38
N GLN A 142 3.16 18.40 24.73
CA GLN A 142 1.86 18.86 24.22
C GLN A 142 1.39 18.06 22.99
N LEU A 143 2.31 17.40 22.29
CA LEU A 143 2.04 16.54 21.14
C LEU A 143 2.06 15.04 21.52
N ALA A 144 2.04 14.71 22.81
CA ALA A 144 1.98 13.33 23.26
C ALA A 144 0.69 12.64 22.77
N GLY A 145 0.83 11.58 21.96
CA GLY A 145 -0.28 10.89 21.33
C GLY A 145 -0.83 11.58 20.07
N ALA A 146 -0.24 12.69 19.64
CA ALA A 146 -0.61 13.38 18.41
C ALA A 146 -0.10 12.61 17.19
N GLY A 147 -0.99 12.41 16.23
CA GLY A 147 -0.69 11.74 14.99
C GLY A 147 -1.85 11.79 14.02
N GLY A 148 -1.67 11.17 12.86
CA GLY A 148 -2.75 11.03 11.91
C GLY A 148 -2.40 10.25 10.68
N THR A 149 -3.38 10.13 9.80
CA THR A 149 -3.21 9.58 8.47
C THR A 149 -3.90 10.46 7.44
N ALA A 150 -3.23 10.67 6.33
CA ALA A 150 -3.82 11.27 5.15
C ALA A 150 -4.18 10.18 4.14
N ILE A 151 -5.36 10.29 3.55
CA ILE A 151 -5.83 9.50 2.42
C ILE A 151 -5.92 10.47 1.25
N VAL A 152 -5.20 10.18 0.16
CA VAL A 152 -5.12 11.07 -0.99
C VAL A 152 -5.61 10.35 -2.23
N SER A 153 -6.55 10.99 -2.92
CA SER A 153 -7.02 10.58 -4.24
C SER A 153 -6.72 11.67 -5.25
N THR A 154 -6.39 11.28 -6.48
CA THR A 154 -6.04 12.23 -7.55
C THR A 154 -6.71 11.83 -8.84
N SER A 155 -6.83 12.80 -9.75
CA SER A 155 -7.29 12.59 -11.12
C SER A 155 -6.36 13.34 -12.07
N SER A 156 -5.75 12.64 -13.02
CA SER A 156 -4.88 13.19 -14.05
C SER A 156 -5.64 13.27 -15.39
N GLY A 157 -6.43 14.33 -15.51
CA GLY A 157 -7.23 14.63 -16.70
C GLY A 157 -7.08 16.08 -17.14
N ALA A 158 -8.02 16.56 -17.97
CA ALA A 158 -8.06 17.94 -18.45
C ALA A 158 -8.11 18.95 -17.30
N ALA A 159 -8.80 18.61 -16.22
CA ALA A 159 -8.75 19.33 -14.94
C ALA A 159 -8.15 18.37 -13.89
N SER A 160 -6.84 18.51 -13.66
CA SER A 160 -6.15 17.70 -12.67
C SER A 160 -6.49 18.18 -11.25
N SER A 161 -6.86 17.26 -10.37
CA SER A 161 -7.30 17.56 -9.01
C SER A 161 -6.77 16.57 -7.99
N MET A 162 -6.72 17.01 -6.73
CA MET A 162 -6.40 16.20 -5.56
C MET A 162 -7.51 16.36 -4.52
N HIS A 163 -7.95 15.24 -3.95
CA HIS A 163 -8.81 15.22 -2.76
C HIS A 163 -8.05 14.59 -1.61
N LEU A 164 -8.02 15.28 -0.49
CA LEU A 164 -7.29 14.96 0.72
C LEU A 164 -8.29 14.72 1.85
N THR A 165 -8.22 13.56 2.49
CA THR A 165 -8.96 13.25 3.72
C THR A 165 -7.96 13.02 4.83
N LEU A 166 -8.01 13.87 5.85
CA LEU A 166 -7.16 13.82 7.04
C LEU A 166 -7.94 13.19 8.18
N VAL A 167 -7.34 12.22 8.85
CA VAL A 167 -7.83 11.63 10.10
C VAL A 167 -6.73 11.79 11.13
N PHE A 168 -6.92 12.65 12.12
CA PHE A 168 -5.83 13.08 13.00
C PHE A 168 -6.31 13.52 14.39
N ASN A 169 -5.37 13.63 15.32
CA ASN A 169 -5.61 14.09 16.68
C ASN A 169 -4.38 14.82 17.26
N GLY A 170 -4.58 15.51 18.38
CA GLY A 170 -3.50 16.09 19.18
C GLY A 170 -2.81 17.33 18.61
N VAL A 171 -3.38 18.01 17.60
CA VAL A 171 -2.82 19.25 17.03
C VAL A 171 -3.48 20.54 17.55
N PHE A 172 -4.38 20.44 18.53
CA PHE A 172 -5.14 21.57 19.06
C PHE A 172 -4.70 21.89 20.48
N GLY A 173 -4.61 23.17 20.82
CA GLY A 173 -4.35 23.60 22.19
C GLY A 173 -5.56 23.42 23.10
N ALA A 174 -5.35 23.42 24.42
CA ALA A 174 -6.43 23.25 25.41
C ALA A 174 -7.52 24.34 25.32
N GLU A 175 -7.19 25.52 24.76
CA GLU A 175 -8.11 26.63 24.55
C GLU A 175 -8.93 26.52 23.25
N GLU A 176 -8.63 25.55 22.38
CA GLU A 176 -9.26 25.37 21.06
C GLU A 176 -10.43 24.37 21.12
N TYR A 177 -11.40 24.60 22.02
CA TYR A 177 -12.56 23.72 22.24
C TYR A 177 -13.80 24.08 21.40
N ALA A 178 -13.78 25.23 20.70
CA ALA A 178 -14.86 25.72 19.86
C ALA A 178 -14.50 25.58 18.38
N ASP A 179 -14.42 26.67 17.62
CA ASP A 179 -13.96 26.63 16.23
C ASP A 179 -12.46 26.92 16.18
N ALA A 180 -11.68 25.96 15.69
CA ALA A 180 -10.24 26.06 15.58
C ALA A 180 -9.82 26.13 14.11
N ALA A 181 -8.90 27.02 13.78
CA ALA A 181 -8.33 27.13 12.44
C ALA A 181 -7.05 26.30 12.34
N LEU A 182 -6.96 25.49 11.29
CA LEU A 182 -5.78 24.70 10.97
C LEU A 182 -5.09 25.27 9.74
N SER A 183 -3.78 25.08 9.65
CA SER A 183 -3.00 25.30 8.43
C SER A 183 -2.64 23.92 7.88
N VAL A 184 -3.06 23.64 6.64
CA VAL A 184 -2.75 22.39 5.93
C VAL A 184 -1.90 22.73 4.73
N LYS A 185 -0.65 22.29 4.76
CA LYS A 185 0.37 22.64 3.78
C LYS A 185 0.95 21.40 3.13
N ILE A 186 1.10 21.42 1.80
CA ILE A 186 1.90 20.45 1.07
C ILE A 186 3.06 21.17 0.42
N GLU A 187 4.28 20.71 0.68
CA GLU A 187 5.50 21.32 0.18
C GLU A 187 6.50 20.31 -0.37
N LEU A 188 7.31 20.76 -1.32
CA LEU A 188 8.54 20.08 -1.68
C LEU A 188 9.63 20.49 -0.68
N ALA A 189 9.83 19.68 0.35
CA ALA A 189 10.69 20.00 1.49
C ALA A 189 12.12 20.40 1.07
N GLU A 190 12.69 19.72 0.07
CA GLU A 190 14.05 19.99 -0.44
C GLU A 190 14.22 21.43 -0.97
N ARG A 191 13.14 22.03 -1.50
CA ARG A 191 13.15 23.37 -2.12
C ARG A 191 12.37 24.42 -1.33
N LYS A 192 11.68 24.02 -0.25
CA LYS A 192 10.71 24.85 0.49
C LYS A 192 9.64 25.48 -0.43
N GLU A 193 9.29 24.77 -1.51
CA GLU A 193 8.30 25.20 -2.49
C GLU A 193 6.92 24.73 -2.02
N VAL A 194 5.98 25.67 -1.85
CA VAL A 194 4.62 25.38 -1.39
C VAL A 194 3.73 25.07 -2.59
N ILE A 195 3.07 23.92 -2.54
CA ILE A 195 2.21 23.41 -3.61
C ILE A 195 0.73 23.58 -3.26
N PHE A 196 0.41 23.49 -1.97
CA PHE A 196 -0.93 23.59 -1.42
C PHE A 196 -0.82 24.23 -0.04
N ASP A 197 -1.69 25.20 0.23
CA ASP A 197 -1.78 25.91 1.50
C ASP A 197 -3.24 26.33 1.70
N GLU A 198 -3.93 25.67 2.62
CA GLU A 198 -5.32 25.94 2.94
C GLU A 198 -5.48 26.12 4.45
N ILE A 199 -6.42 26.99 4.84
CA ILE A 199 -6.69 27.29 6.26
C ILE A 199 -8.13 26.88 6.62
N PRO A 200 -8.41 25.56 6.72
CA PRO A 200 -9.73 25.09 7.10
C PRO A 200 -10.05 25.33 8.57
N ARG A 201 -11.35 25.30 8.90
CA ARG A 201 -11.83 25.35 10.27
C ARG A 201 -12.41 24.01 10.70
N VAL A 202 -12.00 23.54 11.87
CA VAL A 202 -12.56 22.35 12.52
C VAL A 202 -13.51 22.81 13.62
N ARG A 203 -14.77 22.39 13.52
CA ARG A 203 -15.81 22.71 14.50
C ARG A 203 -15.71 21.74 15.66
N LYS A 204 -15.59 22.28 16.88
CA LYS A 204 -15.48 21.53 18.14
C LYS A 204 -14.47 20.37 18.04
N PRO A 205 -13.16 20.67 17.93
CA PRO A 205 -12.12 19.64 17.86
C PRO A 205 -12.27 18.58 18.94
N SER A 206 -12.21 17.32 18.53
CA SER A 206 -12.19 16.19 19.43
C SER A 206 -10.75 15.91 19.88
N ALA A 207 -10.57 15.53 21.14
CA ALA A 207 -9.29 15.05 21.64
C ALA A 207 -8.93 13.66 21.08
N GLU A 208 -9.93 12.87 20.64
CA GLU A 208 -9.72 11.50 20.16
C GLU A 208 -9.40 11.45 18.67
N ILE A 209 -10.32 11.88 17.81
CA ILE A 209 -10.20 11.80 16.34
C ILE A 209 -10.93 12.98 15.70
N ASN A 210 -10.27 13.64 14.74
CA ASN A 210 -10.84 14.66 13.87
C ASN A 210 -10.73 14.20 12.41
N VAL A 211 -11.73 14.53 11.61
CA VAL A 211 -11.75 14.25 10.17
C VAL A 211 -11.92 15.55 9.41
N LEU A 212 -11.10 15.76 8.40
CA LEU A 212 -11.11 16.96 7.55
C LEU A 212 -10.93 16.56 6.08
N GLU A 213 -11.79 17.08 5.22
CA GLU A 213 -11.75 16.84 3.78
C GLU A 213 -11.45 18.13 3.03
N LEU A 214 -10.48 18.08 2.11
CA LEU A 214 -10.04 19.20 1.30
C LEU A 214 -9.93 18.76 -0.16
N SER A 215 -10.16 19.69 -1.08
CA SER A 215 -10.06 19.46 -2.51
C SER A 215 -9.41 20.65 -3.18
N SER A 216 -8.44 20.43 -4.05
CA SER A 216 -7.79 21.51 -4.77
C SER A 216 -7.28 21.09 -6.15
N PRO A 217 -7.29 21.99 -7.14
CA PRO A 217 -6.59 21.80 -8.41
C PRO A 217 -5.09 21.55 -8.17
N ILE A 218 -4.50 20.66 -8.97
CA ILE A 218 -3.07 20.34 -8.85
C ILE A 218 -2.46 20.15 -10.23
N SER A 219 -1.22 20.61 -10.42
CA SER A 219 -0.52 20.43 -11.68
C SER A 219 -0.05 18.98 -11.87
N ILE A 220 0.08 18.54 -13.13
CA ILE A 220 0.63 17.22 -13.47
C ILE A 220 2.07 17.07 -12.94
N GLN A 221 2.85 18.15 -12.92
CA GLN A 221 4.19 18.15 -12.34
C GLN A 221 4.18 17.82 -10.85
N ASN A 222 3.24 18.40 -10.10
CA ASN A 222 3.10 18.15 -8.66
C ASN A 222 2.57 16.74 -8.39
N LEU A 223 1.67 16.22 -9.23
CA LEU A 223 1.25 14.81 -9.17
C LEU A 223 2.43 13.84 -9.38
N ARG A 224 3.37 14.17 -10.28
CA ARG A 224 4.62 13.38 -10.46
C ARG A 224 5.54 13.46 -9.25
N LEU A 225 5.59 14.58 -8.53
CA LEU A 225 6.36 14.68 -7.29
C LEU A 225 5.71 13.86 -6.18
N MET A 226 4.38 13.87 -6.11
CA MET A 226 3.59 13.05 -5.19
C MET A 226 3.81 11.56 -5.45
N SER A 227 3.77 11.12 -6.72
CA SER A 227 4.01 9.72 -7.08
C SER A 227 5.41 9.21 -6.73
N ARG A 228 6.36 10.10 -6.49
CA ARG A 228 7.76 9.80 -6.14
C ARG A 228 8.07 9.94 -4.65
N GLY A 229 7.05 10.15 -3.80
CA GLY A 229 7.27 10.29 -2.36
C GLY A 229 7.90 11.62 -1.92
N LYS A 230 7.96 12.63 -2.81
CA LYS A 230 8.76 13.86 -2.57
C LYS A 230 8.03 14.96 -1.83
N LEU A 231 6.71 14.86 -1.69
CA LEU A 231 5.90 15.90 -1.06
C LEU A 231 5.72 15.61 0.42
N LEU A 232 5.95 16.64 1.23
CA LEU A 232 5.70 16.64 2.68
C LEU A 232 4.36 17.31 2.94
N LEU A 233 3.48 16.63 3.66
CA LEU A 233 2.22 17.16 4.17
C LEU A 233 2.40 17.56 5.63
N THR A 234 1.98 18.76 5.97
CA THR A 234 2.02 19.32 7.33
C THR A 234 0.63 19.80 7.72
N VAL A 235 0.22 19.47 8.94
CA VAL A 235 -1.03 19.92 9.57
C VAL A 235 -0.66 20.56 10.90
N GLU A 236 -1.00 21.83 11.09
CA GLU A 236 -0.65 22.59 12.29
C GLU A 236 -1.79 23.49 12.77
N SER A 237 -1.87 23.76 14.07
CA SER A 237 -2.78 24.78 14.60
C SER A 237 -2.36 26.16 14.13
N LYS A 238 -3.32 26.95 13.65
CA LYS A 238 -3.04 28.33 13.25
C LYS A 238 -2.72 29.22 14.46
N LYS A 239 -3.32 28.92 15.62
CA LYS A 239 -3.09 29.65 16.88
C LYS A 239 -1.78 29.21 17.55
N TYR A 240 -1.45 27.93 17.45
CA TYR A 240 -0.28 27.32 18.07
C TYR A 240 0.56 26.55 17.03
N PRO A 241 1.37 27.23 16.18
CA PRO A 241 2.07 26.58 15.07
C PRO A 241 3.11 25.52 15.50
N HIS A 242 3.52 25.51 16.77
CA HIS A 242 4.37 24.44 17.31
C HIS A 242 3.60 23.11 17.42
N LEU A 243 2.27 23.16 17.57
CA LEU A 243 1.40 21.98 17.54
C LEU A 243 1.16 21.55 16.11
N ARG A 244 2.09 20.74 15.58
CA ARG A 244 2.07 20.28 14.20
C ARG A 244 2.42 18.81 14.09
N ILE A 245 1.84 18.17 13.08
CA ILE A 245 2.17 16.82 12.64
C ILE A 245 2.49 16.87 11.14
N GLN A 246 3.41 16.01 10.70
CA GLN A 246 3.87 16.00 9.32
C GLN A 246 4.23 14.60 8.85
N GLY A 247 4.18 14.38 7.54
CA GLY A 247 4.53 13.10 6.93
C GLY A 247 4.70 13.22 5.42
N HIS A 248 5.58 12.39 4.86
CA HIS A 248 5.70 12.29 3.40
C HIS A 248 4.46 11.64 2.81
N ILE A 249 4.00 12.14 1.66
CA ILE A 249 2.95 11.50 0.87
C ILE A 249 3.61 10.39 0.06
N VAL A 250 3.28 9.14 0.38
CA VAL A 250 3.86 7.93 -0.20
C VAL A 250 2.78 7.06 -0.85
N THR A 251 3.17 5.95 -1.46
CA THR A 251 2.22 4.99 -2.04
C THR A 251 1.23 4.49 -0.99
N ARG A 252 0.00 4.16 -1.41
CA ARG A 252 -1.07 3.82 -0.47
C ARG A 252 -0.66 2.77 0.55
N ALA A 253 -1.15 2.93 1.78
CA ALA A 253 -0.81 2.09 2.93
C ALA A 253 -1.43 0.68 2.89
N SER A 254 -1.92 0.21 1.73
CA SER A 254 -2.49 -1.13 1.54
C SER A 254 -1.42 -2.14 1.08
N CYS A 255 -1.54 -3.37 1.55
CA CYS A 255 -0.70 -4.51 1.16
C CYS A 255 -1.33 -5.26 -0.01
N GLU A 256 -0.87 -4.97 -1.22
CA GLU A 256 -1.34 -5.61 -2.44
C GLU A 256 -0.22 -5.77 -3.46
N ILE A 257 -0.31 -6.86 -4.21
CA ILE A 257 0.38 -7.07 -5.48
C ILE A 257 -0.66 -7.11 -6.59
N PHE A 258 -0.26 -6.72 -7.78
CA PHE A 258 -1.12 -6.80 -8.95
C PHE A 258 -0.61 -7.91 -9.84
N GLN A 259 -1.46 -8.82 -10.26
CA GLN A 259 -1.04 -9.96 -11.09
C GLN A 259 -2.02 -10.22 -12.23
N THR A 260 -1.52 -10.82 -13.30
CA THR A 260 -2.32 -11.29 -14.42
C THR A 260 -1.66 -12.48 -15.10
N LEU A 261 -2.49 -13.39 -15.61
CA LEU A 261 -2.05 -14.33 -16.64
C LEU A 261 -1.97 -13.57 -17.97
N LEU A 262 -0.96 -13.88 -18.77
CA LEU A 262 -0.80 -13.41 -20.13
C LEU A 262 -1.28 -14.52 -21.05
N ALA A 263 -2.36 -14.25 -21.76
CA ALA A 263 -2.99 -15.19 -22.67
C ALA A 263 -3.04 -14.60 -24.08
N PRO A 264 -3.17 -15.44 -25.12
CA PRO A 264 -3.33 -14.99 -26.49
C PRO A 264 -4.48 -13.99 -26.61
N HIS A 265 -4.26 -12.89 -27.33
CA HIS A 265 -5.27 -11.85 -27.46
C HIS A 265 -6.53 -12.36 -28.20
N SER A 266 -6.33 -13.16 -29.24
CA SER A 266 -7.40 -13.73 -30.06
C SER A 266 -7.54 -15.23 -29.79
N ALA A 267 -8.78 -15.71 -29.67
CA ALA A 267 -9.08 -17.13 -29.62
C ALA A 267 -8.70 -17.87 -30.91
N GLU A 268 -8.50 -17.13 -32.01
CA GLU A 268 -8.02 -17.65 -33.30
C GLU A 268 -6.49 -17.65 -33.41
N SER A 269 -5.78 -17.12 -32.41
CA SER A 269 -4.32 -17.15 -32.39
C SER A 269 -3.85 -18.60 -32.20
N SER A 270 -3.03 -19.08 -33.13
CA SER A 270 -2.42 -20.42 -33.06
C SER A 270 -1.21 -20.48 -32.10
N THR A 271 -0.92 -19.37 -31.42
CA THR A 271 0.22 -19.30 -30.52
C THR A 271 0.04 -20.18 -29.28
N LYS A 272 1.13 -20.85 -28.90
CA LYS A 272 1.24 -21.54 -27.60
C LYS A 272 1.82 -20.62 -26.53
N SER A 273 2.11 -19.36 -26.86
CA SER A 273 2.70 -18.42 -25.93
C SER A 273 1.77 -18.17 -24.76
N SER A 274 2.35 -18.11 -23.56
CA SER A 274 1.64 -17.77 -22.34
C SER A 274 2.57 -17.03 -21.39
N GLY A 275 2.06 -16.53 -20.27
CA GLY A 275 2.89 -15.93 -19.26
C GLY A 275 2.16 -15.58 -17.99
N LEU A 276 2.92 -15.08 -17.03
CA LEU A 276 2.45 -14.57 -15.75
C LEU A 276 3.22 -13.30 -15.45
N ALA A 277 2.48 -12.23 -15.19
CA ALA A 277 3.04 -10.97 -14.75
C ALA A 277 2.53 -10.64 -13.35
N TRP A 278 3.41 -10.13 -12.50
CA TRP A 278 3.01 -9.42 -11.30
C TRP A 278 3.86 -8.18 -11.09
N VAL A 279 3.26 -7.19 -10.45
CA VAL A 279 3.86 -5.90 -10.15
C VAL A 279 3.43 -5.41 -8.77
N TYR A 280 4.25 -4.56 -8.16
CA TYR A 280 3.89 -3.85 -6.94
C TYR A 280 4.63 -2.52 -6.83
N LEU A 281 4.09 -1.64 -6.00
CA LEU A 281 4.66 -0.32 -5.75
C LEU A 281 5.51 -0.32 -4.49
N ASN A 282 6.73 0.19 -4.61
CA ASN A 282 7.65 0.42 -3.51
C ASN A 282 7.27 1.68 -2.71
N THR A 283 7.95 1.91 -1.58
CA THR A 283 7.76 3.13 -0.76
C THR A 283 8.16 4.41 -1.48
N ASP A 284 9.17 4.33 -2.34
CA ASP A 284 9.69 5.43 -3.15
C ASP A 284 8.83 5.74 -4.39
N GLY A 285 7.77 4.96 -4.61
CA GLY A 285 6.88 5.13 -5.75
C GLY A 285 7.33 4.44 -7.04
N SER A 286 8.42 3.68 -7.02
CA SER A 286 8.82 2.85 -8.16
C SER A 286 7.92 1.62 -8.29
N LEU A 287 7.68 1.19 -9.54
CA LEU A 287 6.90 -0.03 -9.84
C LEU A 287 7.86 -1.19 -10.09
N ALA A 288 8.01 -2.06 -9.11
CA ALA A 288 8.69 -3.33 -9.30
C ALA A 288 7.81 -4.27 -10.14
N TYR A 289 8.42 -4.95 -11.12
CA TYR A 289 7.72 -5.89 -11.98
C TYR A 289 8.54 -7.16 -12.18
N ASN A 290 7.82 -8.27 -12.33
CA ASN A 290 8.38 -9.54 -12.74
C ASN A 290 7.38 -10.23 -13.67
N ILE A 291 7.85 -10.51 -14.88
CA ILE A 291 7.07 -11.04 -15.99
C ILE A 291 7.79 -12.29 -16.48
N GLU A 292 7.15 -13.44 -16.35
CA GLU A 292 7.61 -14.69 -16.95
C GLU A 292 6.76 -14.99 -18.18
N THR A 293 7.41 -15.34 -19.28
CA THR A 293 6.78 -15.78 -20.52
C THR A 293 7.17 -17.22 -20.85
N GLU A 294 6.33 -17.88 -21.62
CA GLU A 294 6.56 -19.24 -22.10
C GLU A 294 6.26 -19.27 -23.60
N HIS A 295 7.06 -20.02 -24.36
CA HIS A 295 6.95 -20.14 -25.82
C HIS A 295 6.92 -18.79 -26.57
N VAL A 296 7.59 -17.75 -26.04
CA VAL A 296 7.85 -16.50 -26.77
C VAL A 296 9.21 -16.64 -27.46
N ASN A 297 9.23 -16.59 -28.78
CA ASN A 297 10.45 -16.73 -29.55
C ASN A 297 11.28 -15.44 -29.50
N THR A 298 12.49 -15.52 -28.94
CA THR A 298 13.39 -14.37 -28.81
C THR A 298 13.88 -13.82 -30.16
N ARG A 299 13.84 -14.62 -31.23
CA ARG A 299 14.20 -14.19 -32.59
C ARG A 299 13.20 -13.19 -33.16
N ASP A 300 11.96 -13.20 -32.69
CA ASP A 300 10.88 -12.34 -33.19
C ASP A 300 10.86 -10.96 -32.49
N ARG A 301 11.95 -10.64 -31.79
CA ARG A 301 12.21 -9.39 -31.03
C ARG A 301 11.00 -8.95 -30.20
N PRO A 302 10.70 -9.68 -29.12
CA PRO A 302 9.53 -9.36 -28.31
C PRO A 302 9.64 -7.96 -27.68
N ASN A 303 8.53 -7.21 -27.71
CA ASN A 303 8.36 -5.94 -27.02
C ASN A 303 7.41 -6.11 -25.84
N ILE A 304 7.87 -5.81 -24.63
CA ILE A 304 7.07 -5.87 -23.42
C ILE A 304 6.73 -4.45 -22.99
N SER A 305 5.44 -4.17 -22.79
CA SER A 305 4.99 -2.83 -22.42
C SER A 305 3.87 -2.85 -21.40
N LEU A 306 3.83 -1.80 -20.57
CA LEU A 306 2.64 -1.47 -19.79
C LEU A 306 1.69 -0.68 -20.69
N ILE A 307 0.43 -1.11 -20.70
CA ILE A 307 -0.61 -0.50 -21.51
C ILE A 307 -1.78 -0.06 -20.63
N GLU A 308 -2.42 1.02 -21.02
CA GLU A 308 -3.75 1.38 -20.52
C GLU A 308 -4.82 0.79 -21.44
N GLU A 309 -5.73 -0.01 -20.88
CA GLU A 309 -6.86 -0.61 -21.59
C GLU A 309 -8.18 0.05 -21.17
N GLN A 310 -8.54 1.11 -21.89
CA GLN A 310 -9.83 1.78 -21.79
C GLN A 310 -10.74 1.39 -22.96
N GLY A 311 -11.54 0.34 -22.75
CA GLY A 311 -12.42 -0.21 -23.79
C GLY A 311 -11.61 -0.75 -24.98
N LYS A 312 -11.74 -0.11 -26.15
CA LYS A 312 -10.98 -0.50 -27.37
C LYS A 312 -9.67 0.28 -27.55
N ARG A 313 -9.46 1.37 -26.80
CA ARG A 313 -8.26 2.19 -26.90
C ARG A 313 -7.14 1.56 -26.09
N LYS A 314 -5.94 1.52 -26.68
CA LYS A 314 -4.73 1.00 -26.07
C LYS A 314 -3.66 2.08 -26.16
N ALA A 315 -3.18 2.54 -25.01
CA ALA A 315 -2.07 3.49 -24.96
C ALA A 315 -0.87 2.80 -24.31
N LYS A 316 0.28 2.80 -25.00
CA LYS A 316 1.54 2.36 -24.40
C LYS A 316 1.97 3.42 -23.39
N LEU A 317 2.16 2.99 -22.15
CA LEU A 317 2.57 3.87 -21.05
C LEU A 317 4.06 3.74 -20.74
N GLU A 318 4.58 2.51 -20.69
CA GLU A 318 5.99 2.22 -20.36
C GLU A 318 6.53 1.10 -21.24
N ASP A 319 7.85 1.14 -21.52
CA ASP A 319 8.57 0.09 -22.22
C ASP A 319 9.43 -0.71 -21.24
N LEU A 320 9.13 -1.99 -21.09
CA LEU A 320 9.83 -2.92 -20.20
C LEU A 320 10.82 -3.82 -20.95
N THR A 321 10.85 -3.75 -22.27
CA THR A 321 11.72 -4.56 -23.15
C THR A 321 13.19 -4.53 -22.75
N PRO A 322 13.79 -3.42 -22.28
CA PRO A 322 15.20 -3.41 -21.87
C PRO A 322 15.57 -4.42 -20.77
N SER A 323 14.59 -4.87 -19.97
CA SER A 323 14.80 -5.87 -18.91
C SER A 323 14.56 -7.31 -19.36
N PHE A 324 14.10 -7.52 -20.60
CA PHE A 324 13.71 -8.82 -21.08
C PHE A 324 14.94 -9.66 -21.44
N ASN A 325 15.09 -10.79 -20.75
CA ASN A 325 16.15 -11.75 -20.95
C ASN A 325 15.54 -13.16 -21.10
N PHE A 326 15.68 -13.73 -22.30
CA PHE A 326 15.12 -15.02 -22.72
C PHE A 326 13.61 -15.15 -22.54
N ASN A 327 13.16 -15.45 -21.33
CA ASN A 327 11.77 -15.73 -20.99
C ASN A 327 11.30 -14.93 -19.77
N GLN A 328 12.11 -14.02 -19.26
CA GLN A 328 11.80 -13.23 -18.07
C GLN A 328 12.11 -11.75 -18.28
N ALA A 329 11.26 -10.88 -17.75
CA ALA A 329 11.50 -9.45 -17.64
C ALA A 329 11.35 -9.05 -16.17
N ILE A 330 12.46 -8.69 -15.54
CA ILE A 330 12.50 -8.35 -14.11
C ILE A 330 13.17 -6.98 -13.97
N GLY A 331 12.52 -6.07 -13.27
CA GLY A 331 13.09 -4.75 -13.04
C GLY A 331 12.17 -3.84 -12.25
N SER A 332 12.50 -2.55 -12.29
CA SER A 332 11.69 -1.50 -11.68
C SER A 332 11.54 -0.33 -12.64
N VAL A 333 10.34 0.24 -12.72
CA VAL A 333 10.10 1.50 -13.43
C VAL A 333 10.23 2.64 -12.43
N GLU A 334 11.31 3.40 -12.55
CA GLU A 334 11.51 4.62 -11.79
C GLU A 334 10.65 5.75 -12.38
N LYS A 335 10.17 6.66 -11.51
CA LYS A 335 9.49 7.92 -11.92
C LYS A 335 8.17 7.74 -12.67
N LEU A 336 7.33 6.81 -12.21
CA LEU A 336 5.98 6.59 -12.74
C LEU A 336 5.19 7.88 -12.97
N GLY A 337 4.61 7.98 -14.16
CA GLY A 337 3.61 9.00 -14.46
C GLY A 337 2.32 8.79 -13.65
N PRO A 338 1.58 9.86 -13.30
CA PRO A 338 0.32 9.75 -12.54
C PRO A 338 -0.69 8.83 -13.21
N LYS A 339 -0.72 8.85 -14.55
CA LYS A 339 -1.62 8.02 -15.35
C LYS A 339 -1.38 6.53 -15.21
N VAL A 340 -0.13 6.10 -15.03
CA VAL A 340 0.21 4.67 -14.79
C VAL A 340 -0.40 4.21 -13.49
N LEU A 341 -0.26 5.02 -12.44
CA LEU A 341 -0.77 4.74 -11.10
C LEU A 341 -2.30 4.72 -11.07
N GLU A 342 -2.93 5.71 -11.69
CA GLU A 342 -4.39 5.78 -11.82
C GLU A 342 -4.94 4.57 -12.59
N SER A 343 -4.30 4.21 -13.71
CA SER A 343 -4.67 3.03 -14.48
C SER A 343 -4.52 1.75 -13.66
N LEU A 344 -3.45 1.63 -12.85
CA LEU A 344 -3.20 0.46 -12.01
C LEU A 344 -4.34 0.25 -11.00
N TYR A 345 -4.73 1.30 -10.28
CA TYR A 345 -5.76 1.20 -9.25
C TYR A 345 -7.19 1.20 -9.79
N ALA A 346 -7.44 1.82 -10.95
CA ALA A 346 -8.68 1.62 -11.71
C ALA A 346 -8.76 0.20 -12.33
N GLY A 347 -7.68 -0.57 -12.21
CA GLY A 347 -7.50 -1.88 -12.81
C GLY A 347 -7.31 -1.82 -14.31
N GLU A 348 -7.25 -0.67 -14.96
CA GLU A 348 -7.13 -0.49 -16.42
C GLU A 348 -5.71 -0.73 -16.95
N LEU A 349 -4.72 -0.88 -16.07
CA LEU A 349 -3.36 -1.22 -16.46
C LEU A 349 -3.25 -2.69 -16.86
N GLY A 350 -2.60 -2.95 -17.99
CA GLY A 350 -2.28 -4.28 -18.47
C GLY A 350 -0.84 -4.41 -18.92
N VAL A 351 -0.42 -5.66 -19.13
CA VAL A 351 0.87 -6.01 -19.74
C VAL A 351 0.58 -6.56 -21.12
N ASN A 352 1.31 -6.05 -22.12
CA ASN A 352 1.25 -6.54 -23.49
C ASN A 352 2.64 -7.00 -23.94
N VAL A 353 2.69 -8.20 -24.48
CA VAL A 353 3.85 -8.74 -25.18
C VAL A 353 3.51 -8.75 -26.67
N ALA A 354 4.28 -8.02 -27.45
CA ALA A 354 4.19 -7.95 -28.90
C ALA A 354 5.46 -8.54 -29.53
N THR A 355 5.42 -8.80 -30.83
CA THR A 355 6.57 -9.13 -31.67
C THR A 355 6.59 -8.20 -32.88
N GLU A 356 7.61 -8.30 -33.73
CA GLU A 356 7.62 -7.54 -35.00
C GLU A 356 6.43 -7.85 -35.91
N HIS A 357 5.86 -9.05 -35.80
CA HIS A 357 4.78 -9.52 -36.68
C HIS A 357 3.39 -9.44 -36.01
N GLU A 358 3.33 -9.42 -34.68
CA GLU A 358 2.08 -9.42 -33.93
C GLU A 358 2.10 -8.35 -32.84
N THR A 359 1.24 -7.34 -33.00
CA THR A 359 1.18 -6.19 -32.07
C THR A 359 0.68 -6.56 -30.66
N SER A 360 0.15 -7.78 -30.48
CA SER A 360 -0.38 -8.28 -29.22
C SER A 360 -0.43 -9.80 -29.21
N LEU A 361 0.73 -10.43 -29.06
CA LEU A 361 0.90 -11.88 -29.00
C LEU A 361 0.20 -12.46 -27.76
N ILE A 362 0.59 -11.98 -26.58
CA ILE A 362 -0.06 -12.32 -25.31
C ILE A 362 -0.25 -11.08 -24.45
N ARG A 363 -1.35 -11.04 -23.70
CA ARG A 363 -1.69 -9.90 -22.86
C ARG A 363 -2.53 -10.28 -21.66
N GLY A 364 -2.56 -9.39 -20.68
CA GLY A 364 -3.38 -9.55 -19.49
C GLY A 364 -3.57 -8.23 -18.74
N ARG A 365 -4.73 -8.09 -18.10
CA ARG A 365 -5.09 -6.93 -17.28
C ARG A 365 -4.72 -7.20 -15.83
N LEU A 366 -3.96 -6.30 -15.22
CA LEU A 366 -3.46 -6.44 -13.86
C LEU A 366 -4.61 -6.32 -12.85
N VAL A 367 -4.71 -7.31 -11.95
CA VAL A 367 -5.77 -7.35 -10.93
C VAL A 367 -5.13 -7.33 -9.53
N PRO A 368 -5.62 -6.47 -8.61
CA PRO A 368 -5.10 -6.42 -7.25
C PRO A 368 -5.38 -7.71 -6.49
N ARG A 369 -4.38 -8.16 -5.73
CA ARG A 369 -4.43 -9.30 -4.83
C ARG A 369 -3.84 -8.89 -3.49
N PRO A 370 -4.60 -9.04 -2.39
CA PRO A 370 -4.05 -8.80 -1.06
C PRO A 370 -2.85 -9.69 -0.77
N VAL A 371 -1.81 -9.10 -0.20
CA VAL A 371 -0.62 -9.81 0.29
C VAL A 371 -0.90 -10.34 1.69
N ALA A 372 -0.52 -11.58 1.94
CA ALA A 372 -0.62 -12.25 3.23
C ALA A 372 0.51 -13.29 3.34
N ASP A 373 0.79 -13.79 4.55
CA ASP A 373 1.99 -14.59 4.88
C ASP A 373 2.33 -15.75 3.93
N ALA A 374 1.34 -16.38 3.29
CA ALA A 374 1.56 -17.51 2.38
C ALA A 374 1.89 -17.10 0.92
N ARG A 375 2.08 -15.80 0.63
CA ARG A 375 2.19 -15.25 -0.74
C ARG A 375 3.47 -14.50 -1.05
N ASP A 376 4.43 -14.45 -0.13
CA ASP A 376 5.73 -13.85 -0.43
C ASP A 376 6.67 -14.84 -1.12
N SER A 377 6.28 -15.23 -2.33
CA SER A 377 7.22 -15.82 -3.27
C SER A 377 8.14 -14.73 -3.80
N ALA A 378 9.44 -15.02 -3.92
CA ALA A 378 10.39 -14.08 -4.52
C ALA A 378 10.08 -13.81 -6.00
N GLU A 379 9.42 -14.77 -6.67
CA GLU A 379 9.14 -14.73 -8.10
C GLU A 379 7.79 -15.41 -8.44
N PRO A 380 7.19 -15.10 -9.59
CA PRO A 380 6.00 -15.79 -10.04
C PRO A 380 6.37 -17.23 -10.39
N ILE A 381 5.49 -18.18 -10.07
CA ILE A 381 5.67 -19.57 -10.48
C ILE A 381 4.62 -19.86 -11.54
N LEU A 382 5.03 -19.85 -12.80
CA LEU A 382 4.19 -20.32 -13.89
C LEU A 382 4.16 -21.87 -13.89
N LEU A 383 2.97 -22.46 -13.73
CA LEU A 383 2.81 -23.90 -13.88
C LEU A 383 2.87 -24.27 -15.35
N LYS A 384 3.95 -24.95 -15.73
CA LYS A 384 4.23 -25.35 -17.11
C LYS A 384 3.65 -26.73 -17.39
N ARG A 385 3.21 -26.94 -18.62
CA ARG A 385 2.84 -28.29 -19.08
C ARG A 385 4.13 -29.10 -19.18
N GLN A 386 4.21 -30.21 -18.47
CA GLN A 386 5.28 -31.18 -18.71
C GLN A 386 5.07 -31.74 -20.12
N GLU A 387 5.94 -31.37 -21.06
CA GLU A 387 5.98 -32.08 -22.33
C GLU A 387 6.44 -33.50 -22.00
N HIS A 388 5.56 -34.49 -22.21
CA HIS A 388 5.98 -35.88 -22.25
C HIS A 388 6.98 -35.97 -23.40
N THR A 389 8.27 -35.99 -23.09
CA THR A 389 9.26 -36.54 -23.99
C THR A 389 8.81 -37.96 -24.28
N GLN A 390 8.32 -38.19 -25.50
CA GLN A 390 8.19 -39.51 -26.07
C GLN A 390 9.59 -40.05 -26.36
N ASP A 391 10.40 -40.26 -25.31
CA ASP A 391 11.50 -41.21 -25.35
C ASP A 391 11.00 -42.49 -24.68
N ALA A 392 10.00 -43.10 -25.31
CA ALA A 392 9.64 -44.49 -25.07
C ALA A 392 10.59 -45.38 -25.86
N GLN A 393 11.89 -45.31 -25.58
CA GLN A 393 12.88 -46.32 -25.95
C GLN A 393 13.95 -46.44 -24.86
N ASN A 394 13.57 -47.06 -23.73
CA ASN A 394 14.34 -48.17 -23.16
C ASN A 394 13.52 -48.84 -22.04
N PRO A 395 13.18 -50.14 -22.17
CA PRO A 395 12.76 -50.94 -21.03
C PRO A 395 14.00 -51.29 -20.18
N HIS A 396 13.78 -51.70 -18.93
CA HIS A 396 14.76 -52.04 -17.89
C HIS A 396 15.21 -50.81 -17.05
N ALA A 397 15.03 -50.75 -15.72
CA ALA A 397 14.96 -51.83 -14.74
C ALA A 397 13.96 -51.52 -13.62
N VAL A 398 13.28 -52.58 -13.18
CA VAL A 398 12.53 -52.67 -11.93
C VAL A 398 13.45 -53.38 -10.93
N GLY A 399 13.51 -52.88 -9.68
CA GLY A 399 14.13 -53.55 -8.51
C GLY A 399 15.34 -52.78 -7.97
N MET A 400 15.45 -52.42 -6.69
CA MET A 400 14.75 -52.84 -5.46
C MET A 400 14.27 -51.63 -4.66
#